data_AF-A0A922SE45-F1
#
_entry.id   AF-A0A922SE45-F1
#
_cell.length_a   1.000
_cell.length_b   1.000
_cell.length_c   1.000
_cell.angle_alpha   90.00
_cell.angle_beta   90.00
_cell.angle_gamma   90.00
#
_symmetry.space_group_name_H-M   'P 1'
#
loop_
_entity.id
_entity.type
_entity.pdbx_description
1 polymer ?
#
loop_
_entity_poly.entity_id
_entity_poly.type
_entity_poly.pdbx_seq_one_letter_code
_entity_poly.pdbx_strand_id
1 'polypeptide(L)'
;MNIKWYINLAVLFGASDNLVQTYNISKYDICPLYRKGPNLNILDVVGRWMTVYTQPKAVDCFKFQVRATTDLEREQYIIKYGEFGGRVDWNLCLLQVETLAGKHFLMGNGSESGLLENIIIMENKNGEYTLQNHSADQWTLFGRRGSEVLMIRDCYGETAAAFARAPYWPSSTELSAIFHRSGIAVQTRGRLLCEPHEDFRRQQRYAASYSHNTKRNY
;
A
#
# COMPACT_ATOMS: atom_id res chain seq x y z
N MET A 1 -20.00 -7.61 2.13
CA MET A 1 -20.12 -6.14 2.03
C MET A 1 -18.70 -5.62 1.83
N ASN A 2 -18.38 -5.13 0.64
CA ASN A 2 -17.01 -4.89 0.13
C ASN A 2 -16.62 -3.43 0.34
N ILE A 3 -15.61 -3.18 1.19
CA ILE A 3 -15.02 -1.85 1.33
C ILE A 3 -13.74 -1.80 0.49
N LYS A 4 -13.85 -1.01 -0.58
CA LYS A 4 -12.81 -0.67 -1.54
C LYS A 4 -11.75 0.20 -0.86
N TRP A 5 -10.50 -0.23 -0.91
CA TRP A 5 -9.40 0.73 -0.98
C TRP A 5 -9.40 1.33 -2.38
N TYR A 6 -10.13 2.43 -2.50
CA TYR A 6 -9.76 3.51 -3.39
C TYR A 6 -8.71 4.33 -2.65
N ILE A 7 -7.48 4.37 -3.15
CA ILE A 7 -6.69 5.59 -2.96
C ILE A 7 -7.53 6.68 -3.65
N ASN A 8 -8.07 7.60 -2.86
CA ASN A 8 -9.18 8.54 -3.14
C ASN A 8 -9.68 8.64 -4.59
N LEU A 9 -10.72 7.87 -4.93
CA LEU A 9 -11.67 8.22 -5.99
C LEU A 9 -12.91 8.82 -5.33
N ALA A 10 -13.02 10.14 -5.41
CA ALA A 10 -14.31 10.82 -5.43
C ALA A 10 -15.20 10.70 -4.18
N VAL A 11 -14.67 10.74 -2.95
CA VAL A 11 -15.48 11.07 -1.75
C VAL A 11 -14.70 12.00 -0.82
N LEU A 12 -14.17 13.06 -1.41
CA LEU A 12 -14.43 14.41 -0.94
C LEU A 12 -15.59 14.93 -1.80
N PHE A 13 -16.83 14.48 -1.60
CA PHE A 13 -17.97 15.12 -2.26
C PHE A 13 -18.74 15.99 -1.28
N GLY A 14 -18.61 17.30 -1.51
CA GLY A 14 -19.44 18.35 -0.95
C GLY A 14 -19.07 19.68 -1.62
N ALA A 15 -19.75 19.98 -2.74
CA ALA A 15 -19.66 21.15 -3.64
C ALA A 15 -18.39 21.22 -4.53
N SER A 16 -18.43 21.48 -5.84
CA SER A 16 -19.50 21.93 -6.72
C SER A 16 -19.43 21.20 -8.06
N ASP A 17 -20.59 21.12 -8.73
CA ASP A 17 -20.72 20.82 -10.14
C ASP A 17 -19.76 21.66 -11.01
N ASN A 18 -19.36 21.06 -12.14
CA ASN A 18 -18.65 21.66 -13.26
C ASN A 18 -17.24 22.19 -12.98
N LEU A 19 -16.23 21.37 -13.33
CA LEU A 19 -15.07 21.79 -14.14
C LEU A 19 -14.23 20.55 -14.44
N VAL A 20 -14.35 20.01 -15.66
CA VAL A 20 -13.28 19.22 -16.28
C VAL A 20 -12.13 20.20 -16.51
N GLN A 21 -11.30 20.40 -15.50
CA GLN A 21 -10.04 21.11 -15.67
C GLN A 21 -8.98 20.08 -16.06
N THR A 22 -8.67 20.07 -17.36
CA THR A 22 -7.40 19.55 -17.87
C THR A 22 -6.27 20.41 -17.30
N TYR A 23 -5.78 20.03 -16.13
CA TYR A 23 -4.53 20.58 -15.62
C TYR A 23 -3.38 19.88 -16.34
N ASN A 24 -2.51 20.67 -16.97
CA ASN A 24 -1.15 20.24 -17.33
C ASN A 24 -0.39 20.00 -16.02
N ILE A 25 -0.57 18.81 -15.44
CA ILE A 25 0.18 18.36 -14.26
C ILE A 25 1.59 18.06 -14.75
N SER A 26 2.54 18.91 -14.36
CA SER A 26 3.93 18.76 -14.71
C SER A 26 4.52 17.52 -14.01
N LYS A 27 5.58 16.97 -14.62
CA LYS A 27 6.36 15.78 -14.20
C LYS A 27 6.84 15.78 -12.73
N TYR A 28 6.68 16.89 -11.99
CA TYR A 28 7.21 17.08 -10.64
C TYR A 28 6.37 18.05 -9.81
N ASP A 29 5.07 17.80 -9.62
CA ASP A 29 4.41 18.33 -8.42
C ASP A 29 4.92 17.52 -7.21
N ILE A 30 6.21 17.70 -6.90
CA ILE A 30 6.87 17.18 -5.70
C ILE A 30 6.10 17.77 -4.54
N CYS A 31 5.40 16.90 -3.82
CA CYS A 31 4.54 17.30 -2.73
C CYS A 31 5.24 18.25 -1.75
N PRO A 32 4.66 19.41 -1.43
CA PRO A 32 5.27 20.35 -0.50
C PRO A 32 5.34 19.82 0.94
N LEU A 33 4.57 18.78 1.28
CA LEU A 33 4.43 18.22 2.63
C LEU A 33 5.24 16.94 2.88
N TYR A 34 6.00 16.47 1.89
CA TYR A 34 6.86 15.30 2.09
C TYR A 34 8.08 15.65 2.93
N ARG A 35 8.26 14.86 3.98
CA ARG A 35 9.43 14.96 4.83
C ARG A 35 10.61 14.33 4.09
N LYS A 36 11.82 14.82 4.35
CA LYS A 36 13.05 14.09 4.01
C LYS A 36 12.92 12.67 4.58
N GLY A 37 12.73 11.71 3.69
CA GLY A 37 12.56 10.30 4.02
C GLY A 37 13.81 9.51 3.67
N PRO A 38 13.99 8.30 4.22
CA PRO A 38 15.09 7.44 3.78
C PRO A 38 14.86 7.01 2.33
N ASN A 39 15.95 6.71 1.62
CA ASN A 39 15.86 6.03 0.34
C ASN A 39 15.22 4.65 0.54
N LEU A 40 14.38 4.27 -0.41
CA LEU A 40 13.70 2.98 -0.41
C LEU A 40 14.31 2.10 -1.49
N ASN A 41 14.83 0.94 -1.09
CA ASN A 41 15.08 -0.13 -2.04
C ASN A 41 13.73 -0.74 -2.44
N ILE A 42 13.29 -0.43 -3.67
CA ILE A 42 11.99 -0.86 -4.20
C ILE A 42 11.78 -2.37 -4.16
N LEU A 43 12.85 -3.17 -4.26
CA LEU A 43 12.74 -4.63 -4.24
C LEU A 43 12.34 -5.15 -2.85
N ASP A 44 12.64 -4.41 -1.79
CA ASP A 44 12.24 -4.77 -0.44
C ASP A 44 10.72 -4.62 -0.23
N VAL A 45 10.04 -3.85 -1.09
CA VAL A 45 8.58 -3.71 -1.09
C VAL A 45 7.88 -4.95 -1.67
N VAL A 46 8.58 -5.78 -2.46
CA VAL A 46 8.00 -6.99 -3.05
C VAL A 46 7.57 -7.97 -1.95
N GLY A 47 6.33 -8.44 -2.04
CA GLY A 47 5.77 -9.37 -1.06
C GLY A 47 4.29 -9.17 -0.80
N ARG A 48 3.81 -9.94 0.18
CA ARG A 48 2.42 -9.89 0.64
C ARG A 48 2.32 -9.02 1.89
N TRP A 49 1.43 -8.06 1.83
CA TRP A 49 1.23 -7.06 2.88
C TRP A 49 -0.19 -7.14 3.41
N MET A 50 -0.34 -6.88 4.70
CA MET A 50 -1.62 -6.89 5.41
C MET A 50 -1.79 -5.57 6.16
N THR A 51 -2.94 -4.94 6.04
CA THR A 51 -3.21 -3.65 6.69
C THR A 51 -3.32 -3.81 8.20
N VAL A 52 -2.49 -3.08 8.94
CA VAL A 52 -2.50 -3.12 10.41
C VAL A 52 -2.94 -1.81 11.04
N TYR A 53 -2.89 -0.71 10.29
CA TYR A 53 -3.38 0.58 10.76
C TYR A 53 -3.77 1.49 9.60
N THR A 54 -4.79 2.33 9.83
CA THR A 54 -5.20 3.37 8.88
C THR A 54 -5.66 4.63 9.60
N GLN A 55 -5.42 5.77 8.98
CA GLN A 55 -5.88 7.07 9.41
C GLN A 55 -6.20 7.91 8.16
N PRO A 56 -7.36 8.60 8.11
CA PRO A 56 -8.51 8.34 8.97
C PRO A 56 -8.99 6.88 8.83
N LYS A 57 -9.84 6.40 9.74
CA LYS A 57 -10.49 5.07 9.64
C LYS A 57 -11.42 5.03 8.41
N ALA A 58 -10.83 4.83 7.25
CA ALA A 58 -11.53 4.90 5.97
C ALA A 58 -11.84 3.52 5.38
N VAL A 59 -11.26 2.47 5.94
CA VAL A 59 -11.09 1.22 5.22
C VAL A 59 -10.92 0.00 6.12
N ASP A 60 -11.24 -1.17 5.56
CA ASP A 60 -11.17 -2.44 6.27
C ASP A 60 -9.81 -3.14 6.14
N CYS A 61 -9.64 -4.16 6.98
CA CYS A 61 -8.55 -5.12 6.91
C CYS A 61 -8.52 -5.80 5.53
N PHE A 62 -7.42 -5.65 4.79
CA PHE A 62 -7.20 -6.35 3.54
C PHE A 62 -5.74 -6.76 3.40
N LYS A 63 -5.49 -7.60 2.40
CA LYS A 63 -4.16 -8.00 1.99
C LYS A 63 -3.97 -7.64 0.53
N PHE A 64 -2.76 -7.25 0.18
CA PHE A 64 -2.38 -7.06 -1.23
C PHE A 64 -1.01 -7.67 -1.49
N GLN A 65 -0.76 -7.92 -2.77
CA GLN A 65 0.51 -8.42 -3.26
C GLN A 65 1.18 -7.33 -4.08
N VAL A 66 2.46 -7.08 -3.78
CA VAL A 66 3.36 -6.29 -4.62
C VAL A 66 4.29 -7.25 -5.33
N ARG A 67 4.48 -7.04 -6.63
CA ARG A 67 5.43 -7.78 -7.46
C ARG A 67 6.33 -6.80 -8.20
N ALA A 68 7.54 -7.23 -8.52
CA ALA A 68 8.37 -6.54 -9.50
C ALA A 68 7.80 -6.75 -10.91
N THR A 69 7.97 -5.75 -11.77
CA THR A 69 7.72 -5.88 -13.21
C THR A 69 9.03 -6.25 -13.92
N THR A 70 8.94 -6.99 -15.02
CA THR A 70 10.09 -7.26 -15.90
C THR A 70 10.20 -6.22 -17.01
N ASP A 71 11.35 -6.15 -17.69
CA ASP A 71 11.51 -5.28 -18.86
C ASP A 71 10.49 -5.62 -19.95
N LEU A 72 10.32 -6.91 -20.26
CA LEU A 72 9.35 -7.39 -21.24
C LEU A 72 7.90 -6.97 -20.89
N GLU A 73 7.52 -7.03 -19.61
CA GLU A 73 6.19 -6.58 -19.18
C GLU A 73 6.02 -5.07 -19.38
N ARG A 74 7.04 -4.27 -19.06
CA ARG A 74 7.01 -2.82 -19.26
C ARG A 74 6.89 -2.45 -20.74
N GLU A 75 7.61 -3.14 -21.62
CA GLU A 75 7.48 -2.99 -23.08
C GLU A 75 6.05 -3.29 -23.55
N GLN A 76 5.45 -4.37 -23.03
CA GLN A 76 4.06 -4.72 -23.33
C GLN A 76 3.07 -3.68 -22.83
N TYR A 77 3.33 -3.03 -21.68
CA TYR A 77 2.48 -1.97 -21.16
C TYR A 77 2.51 -0.70 -22.01
N ILE A 78 3.67 -0.34 -22.57
CA ILE A 78 3.78 0.76 -23.53
C ILE A 78 2.87 0.51 -24.73
N ILE A 79 2.92 -0.70 -25.30
CA ILE A 79 2.11 -1.08 -26.47
C ILE A 79 0.61 -1.10 -26.11
N LYS A 80 0.27 -1.63 -24.94
CA LYS A 80 -1.13 -1.83 -24.53
C LYS A 80 -1.82 -0.54 -24.11
N TYR A 81 -1.15 0.29 -23.30
CA TYR A 81 -1.75 1.44 -22.65
C TYR A 81 -1.29 2.78 -23.24
N GLY A 82 -0.17 2.80 -23.96
CA GLY A 82 0.48 4.03 -24.39
C GLY A 82 1.16 4.77 -23.23
N GLU A 83 1.66 5.97 -23.51
CA GLU A 83 2.44 6.79 -22.56
C GLU A 83 1.61 7.93 -21.94
N PHE A 84 0.32 8.01 -22.26
CA PHE A 84 -0.61 9.06 -21.79
C PHE A 84 -0.04 10.48 -21.98
N GLY A 85 0.48 10.79 -23.17
CA GLY A 85 1.09 12.09 -23.46
C GLY A 85 2.42 12.32 -22.73
N GLY A 86 3.15 11.25 -22.39
CA GLY A 86 4.42 11.31 -21.67
C GLY A 86 4.26 11.42 -20.15
N ARG A 87 3.04 11.28 -19.63
CA ARG A 87 2.76 11.33 -18.18
C ARG A 87 3.24 10.08 -17.46
N VAL A 88 3.29 8.94 -18.16
CA VAL A 88 3.74 7.66 -17.61
C VAL A 88 5.07 7.28 -18.25
N ASP A 89 6.11 7.19 -17.43
CA ASP A 89 7.38 6.58 -17.81
C ASP A 89 7.38 5.12 -17.36
N TRP A 90 7.11 4.22 -18.30
CA TRP A 90 7.01 2.79 -18.03
C TRP A 90 8.34 2.20 -17.54
N ASN A 91 9.49 2.75 -17.91
CA ASN A 91 10.80 2.27 -17.44
C ASN A 91 10.99 2.47 -15.94
N LEU A 92 10.27 3.43 -15.37
CA LEU A 92 10.26 3.71 -13.92
C LEU A 92 9.13 2.95 -13.19
N CYS A 93 8.23 2.26 -13.91
CA CYS A 93 7.13 1.48 -13.33
C CYS A 93 7.60 0.09 -12.88
N LEU A 94 8.46 0.05 -11.85
CA LEU A 94 9.21 -1.15 -11.43
C LEU A 94 8.42 -2.10 -10.53
N LEU A 95 7.30 -1.63 -9.96
CA LEU A 95 6.42 -2.44 -9.12
C LEU A 95 4.99 -2.42 -9.65
N GLN A 96 4.31 -3.56 -9.54
CA GLN A 96 2.87 -3.67 -9.75
C GLN A 96 2.20 -4.10 -8.46
N VAL A 97 1.08 -3.44 -8.15
CA VAL A 97 0.18 -3.83 -7.07
C VAL A 97 -1.09 -4.41 -7.68
N GLU A 98 -1.48 -5.58 -7.22
CA GLU A 98 -2.74 -6.20 -7.60
C GLU A 98 -3.76 -6.01 -6.49
N THR A 99 -4.88 -5.37 -6.82
CA THR A 99 -6.00 -5.13 -5.91
C THR A 99 -7.28 -5.68 -6.51
N LEU A 100 -8.35 -5.73 -5.71
CA LEU A 100 -9.68 -6.09 -6.21
C LEU A 100 -10.23 -5.09 -7.25
N ALA A 101 -9.69 -3.87 -7.31
CA ALA A 101 -10.10 -2.84 -8.24
C ALA A 101 -9.33 -2.90 -9.58
N GLY A 102 -8.23 -3.67 -9.65
CA GLY A 102 -7.43 -3.82 -10.85
C GLY A 102 -5.93 -3.81 -10.57
N LYS A 103 -5.16 -3.53 -11.63
CA LYS A 103 -3.70 -3.43 -11.58
C LYS A 103 -3.29 -1.98 -11.43
N HIS A 104 -2.38 -1.74 -10.51
CA HIS A 104 -1.79 -0.44 -10.25
C HIS A 104 -0.29 -0.56 -10.48
N PHE A 105 0.37 0.48 -10.97
CA PHE A 105 1.81 0.51 -11.17
C PHE A 105 2.42 1.60 -10.31
N LEU A 106 3.57 1.33 -9.70
CA LEU A 106 4.29 2.32 -8.92
C LEU A 106 5.46 2.82 -9.75
N MET A 107 5.40 4.09 -10.14
CA MET A 107 6.41 4.76 -10.94
C MET A 107 7.40 5.46 -10.02
N GLY A 108 8.68 5.09 -10.14
CA GLY A 108 9.79 5.62 -9.36
C GLY A 108 10.77 4.54 -8.93
N ASN A 109 11.96 4.96 -8.52
CA ASN A 109 13.05 4.07 -8.08
C ASN A 109 13.30 4.12 -6.56
N GLY A 110 12.48 4.88 -5.82
CA GLY A 110 12.58 5.04 -4.36
C GLY A 110 13.75 5.89 -3.86
N SER A 111 14.62 6.41 -4.74
CA SER A 111 15.76 7.24 -4.33
C SER A 111 15.37 8.65 -3.89
N GLU A 112 14.21 9.13 -4.32
CA GLU A 112 13.69 10.43 -3.94
C GLU A 112 12.90 10.30 -2.62
N SER A 113 13.55 10.03 -1.49
CA SER A 113 12.88 9.90 -0.18
C SER A 113 11.72 8.89 -0.15
N GLY A 114 11.83 7.80 -0.92
CA GLY A 114 10.81 6.76 -1.01
C GLY A 114 9.54 7.18 -1.76
N LEU A 115 9.60 8.23 -2.59
CA LEU A 115 8.48 8.64 -3.42
C LEU A 115 8.24 7.64 -4.55
N LEU A 116 7.00 7.18 -4.64
CA LEU A 116 6.52 6.32 -5.70
C LEU A 116 5.14 6.81 -6.12
N GLU A 117 5.00 7.08 -7.41
CA GLU A 117 3.74 7.57 -7.96
C GLU A 117 2.82 6.43 -8.36
N ASN A 118 1.56 6.51 -7.93
CA ASN A 118 0.58 5.47 -8.21
C ASN A 118 -0.11 5.73 -9.56
N ILE A 119 0.21 4.89 -10.54
CA ILE A 119 -0.36 4.89 -11.88
C ILE A 119 -1.52 3.89 -11.90
N ILE A 120 -2.74 4.43 -11.92
CA ILE A 120 -3.98 3.64 -11.98
C ILE A 120 -4.58 3.79 -13.37
N ILE A 121 -4.73 2.67 -14.07
CA ILE A 121 -5.29 2.62 -15.41
C ILE A 121 -6.70 2.03 -15.33
N MET A 122 -7.65 2.77 -15.88
CA MET A 122 -9.06 2.41 -15.91
C MET A 122 -9.48 2.14 -17.36
N GLU A 123 -10.08 0.98 -17.60
CA GLU A 123 -10.69 0.65 -18.89
C GLU A 123 -12.14 1.13 -18.92
N ASN A 124 -12.50 1.90 -19.95
CA ASN A 124 -13.87 2.33 -20.16
C ASN A 124 -14.68 1.25 -20.90
N LYS A 125 -15.99 1.45 -21.03
CA LYS A 125 -16.89 0.48 -21.70
C LYS A 125 -16.59 0.27 -23.19
N ASN A 126 -15.82 1.17 -23.80
CA ASN A 126 -15.45 1.12 -25.21
C ASN A 126 -14.08 0.42 -25.41
N GLY A 127 -13.46 -0.07 -24.33
CA GLY A 127 -12.13 -0.70 -24.37
C GLY A 127 -10.97 0.29 -24.41
N GLU A 128 -11.23 1.59 -24.23
CA GLU A 128 -10.18 2.60 -24.17
C GLU A 128 -9.65 2.73 -22.73
N TYR A 129 -8.35 2.95 -22.63
CA TYR A 129 -7.66 3.12 -21.35
C TYR A 129 -7.54 4.59 -21.00
N THR A 130 -7.85 4.92 -19.75
CA THR A 130 -7.71 6.26 -19.18
C THR A 130 -6.80 6.21 -17.96
N LEU A 131 -5.95 7.23 -17.83
CA LEU A 131 -5.13 7.41 -16.65
C LEU A 131 -5.93 8.15 -15.59
N GLN A 132 -5.94 7.61 -14.38
CA GLN A 132 -6.45 8.35 -13.25
C GLN A 132 -5.34 9.17 -12.60
N ASN A 133 -5.51 10.49 -12.57
CA ASN A 133 -4.54 11.38 -11.93
C ASN A 133 -4.59 11.21 -10.40
N HIS A 134 -3.43 10.91 -9.83
CA HIS A 134 -3.19 10.85 -8.40
C HIS A 134 -1.85 11.51 -8.07
N SER A 135 -1.78 12.13 -6.89
CA SER A 135 -0.49 12.55 -6.35
C SER A 135 0.39 11.34 -6.05
N ALA A 136 1.70 11.47 -6.23
CA ALA A 136 2.63 10.46 -5.72
C ALA A 136 2.45 10.27 -4.22
N ASP A 137 2.66 9.06 -3.70
CA ASP A 137 2.62 8.74 -2.27
C ASP A 137 4.05 8.58 -1.73
N GLN A 138 4.26 8.86 -0.44
CA GLN A 138 5.53 8.56 0.23
C GLN A 138 5.49 7.17 0.86
N TRP A 139 6.38 6.29 0.38
CA TRP A 139 6.52 4.92 0.86
C TRP A 139 7.73 4.82 1.78
N THR A 140 7.58 4.20 2.94
CA THR A 140 8.69 4.01 3.87
C THR A 140 8.62 2.64 4.51
N LEU A 141 9.76 1.96 4.59
CA LEU A 141 9.87 0.64 5.19
C LEU A 141 10.58 0.74 6.55
N PHE A 142 10.02 0.10 7.57
CA PHE A 142 10.58 0.02 8.91
C PHE A 142 10.72 -1.42 9.36
N GLY A 143 11.64 -1.68 10.29
CA GLY A 143 11.83 -3.00 10.90
C GLY A 143 12.94 -3.81 10.24
N ARG A 144 13.08 -5.07 10.68
CA ARG A 144 14.06 -6.02 10.14
C ARG A 144 13.40 -6.92 9.11
N ARG A 145 14.22 -7.54 8.24
CA ARG A 145 13.75 -8.50 7.23
C ARG A 145 12.86 -9.59 7.85
N GLY A 146 11.64 -9.75 7.33
CA GLY A 146 10.62 -10.67 7.86
C GLY A 146 9.71 -10.09 8.95
N SER A 147 9.96 -8.86 9.40
CA SER A 147 9.19 -8.13 10.41
C SER A 147 8.93 -6.68 9.98
N GLU A 148 8.89 -6.47 8.66
CA GLU A 148 8.79 -5.12 8.13
C GLU A 148 7.38 -4.57 8.25
N VAL A 149 7.33 -3.27 8.48
CA VAL A 149 6.12 -2.46 8.37
C VAL A 149 6.33 -1.46 7.26
N LEU A 150 5.50 -1.57 6.23
CA LEU A 150 5.38 -0.61 5.16
C LEU A 150 4.42 0.49 5.58
N MET A 151 4.88 1.73 5.54
CA MET A 151 4.10 2.93 5.73
C MET A 151 3.88 3.61 4.40
N ILE A 152 2.63 3.99 4.13
CA ILE A 152 2.25 4.81 2.98
C ILE A 152 1.58 6.07 3.52
N ARG A 153 1.97 7.23 3.00
CA ARG A 153 1.41 8.53 3.35
C ARG A 153 1.04 9.29 2.09
N ASP A 154 -0.14 9.91 2.10
CA ASP A 154 -0.58 10.77 1.02
C ASP A 154 0.13 12.13 1.04
N CYS A 155 0.16 12.79 -0.10
CA CYS A 155 0.84 14.07 -0.26
C CYS A 155 0.16 15.19 0.53
N TYR A 156 -1.11 15.41 0.21
CA TYR A 156 -1.84 16.61 0.62
C TYR A 156 -2.63 16.41 1.91
N GLY A 157 -2.56 15.24 2.54
CA GLY A 157 -3.44 14.87 3.63
C GLY A 157 -2.73 14.42 4.91
N GLU A 158 -3.59 14.06 5.85
CA GLU A 158 -3.21 13.35 7.08
C GLU A 158 -3.42 11.83 6.90
N THR A 159 -3.60 11.38 5.65
CA THR A 159 -3.92 9.98 5.37
C THR A 159 -2.65 9.16 5.46
N ALA A 160 -2.69 8.14 6.31
CA ALA A 160 -1.60 7.21 6.44
C ALA A 160 -2.13 5.79 6.62
N ALA A 161 -1.38 4.85 6.08
CA ALA A 161 -1.65 3.44 6.21
C ALA A 161 -0.37 2.70 6.60
N ALA A 162 -0.49 1.75 7.52
CA ALA A 162 0.56 0.83 7.88
C ALA A 162 0.18 -0.58 7.45
N PHE A 163 1.14 -1.29 6.90
CA PHE A 163 0.98 -2.67 6.46
C PHE A 163 2.13 -3.51 6.99
N ALA A 164 1.82 -4.66 7.57
CA ALA A 164 2.82 -5.62 8.01
C ALA A 164 3.06 -6.68 6.95
N ARG A 165 4.31 -7.13 6.80
CA ARG A 165 4.63 -8.28 5.94
C ARG A 165 3.99 -9.52 6.53
N ALA A 166 3.13 -10.19 5.77
CA ALA A 166 2.55 -11.44 6.25
C ALA A 166 3.66 -12.51 6.42
N PRO A 167 3.68 -13.29 7.53
CA PRO A 167 2.65 -13.30 8.57
C PRO A 167 2.81 -12.22 9.64
N TYR A 168 3.99 -11.64 9.92
CA TYR A 168 4.28 -10.72 11.04
C TYR A 168 3.14 -9.77 11.50
N TRP A 169 2.96 -9.69 12.83
CA TRP A 169 2.01 -8.81 13.50
C TRP A 169 2.75 -7.86 14.45
N PRO A 170 2.85 -6.56 14.10
CA PRO A 170 3.50 -5.59 14.96
C PRO A 170 2.63 -5.30 16.18
N SER A 171 3.28 -5.14 17.33
CA SER A 171 2.66 -4.66 18.56
C SER A 171 2.23 -3.20 18.42
N SER A 172 1.29 -2.78 19.28
CA SER A 172 0.86 -1.38 19.37
C SER A 172 2.02 -0.42 19.66
N THR A 173 2.97 -0.85 20.51
CA THR A 173 4.18 -0.08 20.83
C THR A 173 5.09 0.09 19.62
N GLU A 174 5.32 -0.99 18.84
CA GLU A 174 6.10 -0.91 17.61
C GLU A 174 5.47 0.04 16.59
N LEU A 175 4.15 -0.08 16.38
CA LEU A 175 3.40 0.82 15.49
C LEU A 175 3.48 2.28 15.95
N SER A 176 3.28 2.54 17.24
CA SER A 176 3.39 3.90 17.80
C SER A 176 4.77 4.50 17.57
N ALA A 177 5.84 3.71 17.74
CA ALA A 177 7.21 4.17 17.50
C ALA A 177 7.45 4.45 16.00
N ILE A 178 6.86 3.65 15.12
CA ILE A 178 6.91 3.88 13.66
C ILE A 178 6.21 5.18 13.30
N PHE A 179 4.97 5.41 13.77
CA PHE A 179 4.23 6.64 13.47
C PHE A 179 4.99 7.89 13.91
N HIS A 180 5.56 7.85 15.12
CA HIS A 180 6.41 8.94 15.62
C HIS A 180 7.60 9.22 14.68
N ARG A 181 8.33 8.19 14.25
CA ARG A 181 9.45 8.34 13.31
C ARG A 181 9.02 8.81 11.92
N SER A 182 7.87 8.37 11.44
CA SER A 182 7.27 8.82 10.18
C SER A 182 6.69 10.23 10.26
N GLY A 183 6.65 10.83 11.46
CA GLY A 183 6.12 12.16 11.63
C GLY A 183 4.60 12.27 11.54
N ILE A 184 3.92 11.13 11.68
CA ILE A 184 2.46 11.04 11.69
C ILE A 184 2.03 11.14 13.14
N ALA A 185 1.26 12.18 13.46
CA ALA A 185 0.59 12.25 14.75
C ALA A 185 -0.50 11.17 14.78
N VAL A 186 -0.43 10.28 15.77
CA VAL A 186 -1.46 9.25 15.98
C VAL A 186 -2.76 9.97 16.32
N GLN A 187 -3.71 9.99 15.38
CA GLN A 187 -4.99 10.65 15.62
C GLN A 187 -5.98 9.72 16.32
N THR A 188 -6.89 10.31 17.08
CA THR A 188 -8.06 9.64 17.67
C THR A 188 -8.97 8.98 16.63
N ARG A 189 -8.86 9.39 15.36
CA ARG A 189 -9.63 8.85 14.23
C ARG A 189 -8.93 7.68 13.50
N GLY A 190 -7.75 7.28 13.93
CA GLY A 190 -7.05 6.10 13.42
C GLY A 190 -7.63 4.80 13.97
N ARG A 191 -7.38 3.67 13.28
CA ARG A 191 -7.81 2.35 13.74
C ARG A 191 -6.74 1.28 13.47
N LEU A 192 -6.45 0.48 14.50
CA LEU A 192 -5.73 -0.79 14.36
C LEU A 192 -6.64 -1.83 13.68
N LEU A 193 -6.08 -2.53 12.68
CA LEU A 193 -6.77 -3.48 11.82
C LEU A 193 -6.04 -4.82 11.80
N CYS A 194 -6.74 -5.86 11.34
CA CYS A 194 -6.22 -7.23 11.21
C CYS A 194 -5.52 -7.76 12.48
N GLU A 195 -6.02 -7.45 13.68
CA GLU A 195 -5.57 -8.12 14.90
C GLU A 195 -5.75 -9.63 14.74
N PRO A 196 -4.80 -10.46 15.19
CA PRO A 196 -4.96 -11.90 15.11
C PRO A 196 -6.23 -12.28 15.88
N HIS A 197 -7.20 -12.92 15.21
CA HIS A 197 -8.31 -13.59 15.89
C HIS A 197 -7.70 -14.52 16.95
N GLU A 198 -8.13 -14.39 18.21
CA GLU A 198 -7.59 -15.14 19.35
C GLU A 198 -7.66 -16.68 19.21
N ASP A 199 -8.33 -17.19 18.17
CA ASP A 199 -8.54 -18.62 17.94
C ASP A 199 -7.27 -19.45 17.70
N PHE A 200 -6.13 -18.82 17.32
CA PHE A 200 -4.86 -19.55 17.19
C PHE A 200 -4.21 -19.94 18.53
N ARG A 201 -4.60 -19.32 19.66
CA ARG A 201 -4.09 -19.74 20.98
C ARG A 201 -4.78 -21.00 21.51
N ARG A 202 -5.95 -21.37 21.00
CA ARG A 202 -6.65 -22.59 21.44
C ARG A 202 -6.10 -23.87 20.79
N GLN A 203 -5.64 -23.83 19.54
CA GLN A 203 -5.15 -25.04 18.86
C GLN A 203 -3.81 -25.59 19.42
N GLN A 204 -2.92 -24.74 19.94
CA GLN A 204 -1.69 -25.24 20.57
C GLN A 204 -1.93 -25.95 21.91
N ARG A 205 -3.04 -25.68 22.61
CA ARG A 205 -3.35 -26.38 23.88
C ARG A 205 -3.93 -27.78 23.67
N TYR A 206 -4.53 -28.08 22.51
CA TYR A 206 -5.06 -29.42 22.22
C TYR A 206 -3.99 -30.40 21.68
N ALA A 207 -2.89 -29.92 21.12
CA ALA A 207 -1.77 -30.77 20.71
C ALA A 207 -0.90 -31.22 21.90
N ALA A 208 -0.88 -30.45 23.00
CA ALA A 208 -0.09 -30.77 24.19
C ALA A 208 -0.78 -31.78 25.15
N SER A 209 -2.04 -32.14 24.93
CA SER A 209 -2.79 -33.08 25.78
C SER A 209 -2.75 -34.54 25.29
N TYR A 210 -2.11 -34.84 24.16
CA TYR A 210 -1.96 -36.21 23.62
C TYR A 210 -0.56 -36.81 23.85
N SER A 211 0.14 -36.37 24.91
CA SER A 211 1.40 -36.97 25.35
C SER A 211 1.34 -37.34 26.84
N HIS A 212 0.45 -38.25 27.21
CA HIS A 212 0.57 -39.05 28.43
C HIS A 212 -0.42 -40.20 28.41
N ASN A 213 -0.05 -41.32 27.80
CA ASN A 213 -0.36 -42.67 28.31
C ASN A 213 0.20 -43.74 27.38
N THR A 214 1.46 -44.10 27.59
CA THR A 214 1.90 -45.49 27.41
C THR A 214 2.54 -45.92 28.72
N LYS A 215 1.71 -46.56 29.54
CA LYS A 215 2.12 -47.32 30.72
C LYS A 215 3.13 -48.39 30.28
N ARG A 216 4.23 -48.47 31.02
CA ARG A 216 5.01 -49.71 31.20
C ARG A 216 4.08 -50.86 31.61
N ASN A 217 4.38 -52.04 31.08
CA ASN A 217 4.19 -53.42 31.55
C ASN A 217 4.25 -54.28 30.27
N TYR A 218 5.22 -55.16 30.00
CA TYR A 218 5.92 -56.16 30.81
C TYR A 218 7.31 -56.40 30.22
#